data_AF-A0A8S1YLV6-F1
#
_entry.id   AF-A0A8S1YLV6-F1
#
_cell.length_a   1.000
_cell.length_b   1.000
_cell.length_c   1.000
_cell.angle_alpha   90.00
_cell.angle_beta   90.00
_cell.angle_gamma   90.00
#
_symmetry.space_group_name_H-M   'P 1'
#
loop_
_entity.id
_entity.type
_entity.pdbx_description
1 polymer ?
#
loop_
_entity_poly.entity_id
_entity_poly.type
_entity_poly.pdbx_seq_one_letter_code
_entity_poly.pdbx_strand_id
1 'polypeptide(L)'
;MHIYAIRSFILLLDLNVPQVVVHYQENIGYGVWTKYQPFGLMSDLSNREWQLDGSINRSNTIQGGQFIYSMKQRENNIQILVVSLVVDQIDQRFQPSIYYSFAKSSGLIQFNTYTIIEGIWILCYAYFDFLTKITTIGIYNNHEPLKTYQILDTPSFVSQIRHNVGGIYSYKNKNGDRVQLTQFIGSMSNLFTSNNQNILLDLEQCVNQFIKYDICFSKEYNMSQKIQYMSGFDLIQMQTSVLNIPIYQIQGWIKLDVPNLPFLETTIFRITINYNYSDDSYIGDREVLLKYFQSSVPGENGFKISTYSYAFPVKSRYKTQEDDKISEYGDQYSSMFITWHYFSFEIGTLNNDGQPQFTLYFPSENQYYKYIWDKIIKHFSGATYYIFIGGDNYVKSYLRGYVSDIKFYLYCQPEVPVVVVSCDYSCLDCDGPTPLNCLSCHENSHRQFSRTGKTCNCQEGFVDVKDQEECVSVAEAFSYLTKQEIELNCNLEGYSRCDGSNVECSFGYFLFKNQCVKCLEQSLTYILLSIISSIKKPQYLSKNLRITENPQPKLAQGLIC
;
A
#
# COMPACT_ATOMS: atom_id res chain seq x y z
N MET A 1 19.89 -31.14 -15.49
CA MET A 1 19.56 -30.67 -14.12
C MET A 1 18.16 -31.15 -13.80
N HIS A 2 17.96 -31.88 -12.71
CA HIS A 2 16.63 -32.33 -12.28
C HIS A 2 16.16 -31.49 -11.09
N ILE A 3 14.87 -31.12 -11.09
CA ILE A 3 14.27 -30.21 -10.10
C ILE A 3 13.11 -30.94 -9.42
N TYR A 4 13.14 -31.03 -8.08
CA TYR A 4 12.10 -31.65 -7.28
C TYR A 4 11.39 -30.60 -6.42
N ALA A 5 10.11 -30.38 -6.66
CA ALA A 5 9.33 -29.39 -5.93
C ALA A 5 9.03 -29.80 -4.49
N ILE A 6 9.31 -28.91 -3.53
CA ILE A 6 9.08 -29.13 -2.11
C ILE A 6 7.88 -28.28 -1.68
N ARG A 7 6.81 -28.93 -1.20
CA ARG A 7 5.67 -28.24 -0.57
C ARG A 7 5.70 -28.53 0.93
N SER A 8 6.16 -27.54 1.70
CA SER A 8 5.95 -27.23 3.14
C SER A 8 5.73 -28.30 4.21
N PHE A 9 5.95 -29.59 3.95
CA PHE A 9 5.88 -30.67 4.94
C PHE A 9 7.03 -31.66 4.75
N ILE A 10 7.34 -32.40 5.82
CA ILE A 10 8.41 -33.41 5.89
C ILE A 10 8.38 -34.25 4.62
N LEU A 11 9.45 -34.13 3.83
CA LEU A 11 9.55 -34.82 2.55
C LEU A 11 10.67 -35.85 2.62
N LEU A 12 10.33 -37.10 2.33
CA LEU A 12 11.26 -38.19 2.15
C LEU A 12 11.28 -38.55 0.67
N LEU A 13 12.41 -38.31 0.00
CA LEU A 13 12.60 -38.64 -1.42
C LEU A 13 13.68 -39.70 -1.55
N ASP A 14 13.31 -40.89 -2.05
CA ASP A 14 14.28 -41.90 -2.45
C ASP A 14 14.59 -41.72 -3.93
N LEU A 15 15.82 -41.29 -4.23
CA LEU A 15 16.29 -41.05 -5.59
C LEU A 15 17.25 -42.17 -6.03
N ASN A 16 17.01 -42.72 -7.22
CA ASN A 16 17.94 -43.63 -7.85
C ASN A 16 19.17 -42.85 -8.33
N VAL A 17 20.35 -43.36 -7.98
CA VAL A 17 21.63 -42.80 -8.43
C VAL A 17 22.03 -43.51 -9.73
N PRO A 18 22.42 -42.77 -10.79
CA PRO A 18 22.91 -43.40 -12.01
C PRO A 18 24.07 -44.38 -11.73
N GLN A 19 24.07 -45.54 -12.38
CA GLN A 19 25.12 -46.56 -12.17
C GLN A 19 26.53 -46.02 -12.42
N VAL A 20 26.67 -45.11 -13.38
CA VAL A 20 27.93 -44.41 -13.68
C VAL A 20 28.44 -43.59 -12.48
N VAL A 21 27.56 -42.99 -11.67
CA VAL A 21 27.92 -42.29 -10.43
C VAL A 21 28.26 -43.29 -9.32
N VAL A 22 27.49 -44.38 -9.20
CA VAL A 22 27.76 -45.46 -8.22
C VAL A 22 29.13 -46.10 -8.46
N HIS A 23 29.55 -46.21 -9.71
CA HIS A 23 30.85 -46.73 -10.12
C HIS A 23 31.96 -45.66 -10.19
N TYR A 24 31.72 -44.45 -9.67
CA TYR A 24 32.69 -43.35 -9.61
C TYR A 24 33.20 -42.85 -10.97
N GLN A 25 32.39 -42.97 -12.01
CA GLN A 25 32.74 -42.58 -13.38
C GLN A 25 32.24 -41.17 -13.74
N GLU A 26 31.21 -40.67 -13.04
CA GLU A 26 30.65 -39.33 -13.25
C GLU A 26 30.52 -38.57 -11.94
N ASN A 27 30.70 -37.26 -12.04
CA ASN A 27 30.58 -36.34 -10.92
C ASN A 27 29.14 -35.89 -10.74
N ILE A 28 28.76 -35.56 -9.51
CA ILE A 28 27.40 -35.16 -9.20
C ILE A 28 27.38 -34.07 -8.13
N GLY A 29 26.48 -33.11 -8.29
CA GLY A 29 26.19 -32.08 -7.30
C GLY A 29 24.75 -32.12 -6.83
N TYR A 30 24.55 -31.70 -5.59
CA TYR A 30 23.25 -31.57 -4.95
C TYR A 30 23.14 -30.20 -4.31
N GLY A 31 22.03 -29.50 -4.60
CA GLY A 31 21.78 -28.17 -4.06
C GLY A 31 20.38 -28.03 -3.50
N VAL A 32 20.26 -27.21 -2.47
CA VAL A 32 18.99 -26.78 -1.88
C VAL A 32 19.02 -25.29 -1.65
N TRP A 33 17.95 -24.61 -2.05
CA TRP A 33 17.73 -23.21 -1.74
C TRP A 33 16.78 -23.09 -0.55
N THR A 34 17.15 -22.24 0.40
CA THR A 34 16.32 -21.91 1.55
C THR A 34 16.18 -20.40 1.69
N LYS A 35 15.03 -19.94 2.19
CA LYS A 35 14.76 -18.54 2.51
C LYS A 35 14.26 -18.50 3.94
N TYR A 36 15.08 -18.00 4.87
CA TYR A 36 14.69 -17.95 6.27
C TYR A 36 13.57 -16.91 6.46
N GLN A 37 12.45 -17.34 7.04
CA GLN A 37 11.26 -16.50 7.25
C GLN A 37 10.62 -16.93 8.57
N PRO A 38 10.87 -16.21 9.68
CA PRO A 38 10.46 -16.65 11.00
C PRO A 38 8.93 -16.62 11.20
N PHE A 39 8.21 -15.77 10.45
CA PHE A 39 6.75 -15.64 10.54
C PHE A 39 6.02 -16.54 9.54
N GLY A 40 6.17 -17.86 9.70
CA GLY A 40 5.05 -18.76 9.38
C GLY A 40 3.89 -18.50 10.35
N LEU A 41 2.65 -18.83 9.98
CA LEU A 41 1.45 -18.66 10.83
C LEU A 41 1.75 -18.93 12.32
N MET A 42 1.72 -17.88 13.14
CA MET A 42 2.21 -17.89 14.52
C MET A 42 1.52 -18.89 15.46
N SER A 43 0.37 -19.45 15.06
CA SER A 43 -0.29 -20.58 15.74
C SER A 43 0.65 -21.78 15.93
N ASP A 44 1.69 -21.88 15.12
CA ASP A 44 2.66 -22.97 15.15
C ASP A 44 3.81 -22.76 16.15
N LEU A 45 4.09 -21.54 16.60
CA LEU A 45 5.28 -21.26 17.42
C LEU A 45 5.08 -21.67 18.89
N SER A 46 3.90 -21.44 19.47
CA SER A 46 3.61 -21.79 20.88
C SER A 46 3.60 -23.29 21.16
N ASN A 47 3.36 -24.12 20.13
CA ASN A 47 3.39 -25.59 20.25
C ASN A 47 4.79 -26.20 20.09
N ARG A 48 5.82 -25.43 19.70
CA ARG A 48 7.11 -25.99 19.28
C ARG A 48 8.18 -26.02 20.39
N GLU A 49 8.10 -25.18 21.43
CA GLU A 49 8.98 -25.30 22.61
C GLU A 49 8.72 -26.58 23.43
N TRP A 50 7.49 -27.11 23.37
CA TRP A 50 7.05 -28.30 24.11
C TRP A 50 7.27 -29.62 23.36
N GLN A 51 7.81 -29.59 22.13
CA GLN A 51 8.11 -30.79 21.34
C GLN A 51 9.50 -31.38 21.62
N LEU A 52 10.22 -30.85 22.61
CA LEU A 52 11.33 -31.56 23.24
C LEU A 52 10.73 -32.64 24.16
N ASP A 53 10.52 -33.81 23.56
CA ASP A 53 10.04 -35.03 24.18
C ASP A 53 10.62 -35.23 25.59
N GLY A 54 9.76 -35.18 26.61
CA GLY A 54 10.11 -35.37 28.02
C GLY A 54 10.63 -36.78 28.37
N SER A 55 10.77 -37.65 27.36
CA SER A 55 11.26 -39.02 27.50
C SER A 55 12.73 -39.22 27.06
N ILE A 56 13.47 -38.16 26.70
CA ILE A 56 14.88 -38.29 26.31
C ILE A 56 15.75 -38.59 27.55
N ASN A 57 16.18 -39.84 27.67
CA ASN A 57 17.29 -40.25 28.56
C ASN A 57 18.50 -39.33 28.31
N ARG A 58 18.88 -38.55 29.33
CA ARG A 58 19.77 -37.38 29.23
C ARG A 58 21.26 -37.66 28.96
N SER A 59 21.69 -38.91 28.77
CA SER A 59 23.08 -39.18 28.41
C SER A 59 23.28 -39.18 26.89
N ASN A 60 23.97 -38.14 26.39
CA ASN A 60 24.55 -38.02 25.03
C ASN A 60 23.67 -37.44 23.91
N THR A 61 22.68 -36.59 24.21
CA THR A 61 21.97 -35.79 23.20
C THR A 61 22.41 -34.33 23.20
N ILE A 62 22.84 -33.80 22.05
CA ILE A 62 23.26 -32.41 21.84
C ILE A 62 22.23 -31.71 20.94
N GLN A 63 21.84 -30.47 21.26
CA GLN A 63 21.01 -29.65 20.36
C GLN A 63 21.90 -29.02 19.26
N GLY A 64 21.56 -29.24 17.98
CA GLY A 64 22.42 -28.88 16.84
C GLY A 64 21.91 -27.80 15.89
N GLY A 65 20.82 -27.11 16.24
CA GLY A 65 20.19 -26.07 15.42
C GLY A 65 18.95 -26.56 14.66
N GLN A 66 18.61 -25.85 13.58
CA GLN A 66 17.43 -26.11 12.75
C GLN A 66 17.77 -26.98 11.53
N PHE A 67 17.00 -28.03 11.26
CA PHE A 67 17.20 -28.99 10.19
C PHE A 67 16.64 -28.50 8.85
N ILE A 68 17.52 -28.40 7.85
CA ILE A 68 17.15 -28.04 6.48
C ILE A 68 17.03 -29.31 5.63
N TYR A 69 18.13 -30.03 5.49
CA TYR A 69 18.30 -31.05 4.46
C TYR A 69 19.27 -32.14 4.91
N SER A 70 19.02 -33.39 4.53
CA SER A 70 20.00 -34.45 4.69
C SER A 70 19.99 -35.45 3.54
N MET A 71 21.15 -36.08 3.33
CA MET A 71 21.37 -37.19 2.41
C MET A 71 21.84 -38.40 3.19
N LYS A 72 21.17 -39.54 3.03
CA LYS A 72 21.62 -40.82 3.59
C LYS A 72 21.47 -41.96 2.58
N GLN A 73 22.38 -42.92 2.65
CA GLN A 73 22.29 -44.14 1.86
C GLN A 73 21.06 -44.95 2.32
N ARG A 74 20.23 -45.42 1.39
CA ARG A 74 19.00 -46.14 1.75
C ARG A 74 19.28 -47.53 2.30
N GLU A 75 20.28 -48.21 1.76
CA GLU A 75 20.58 -49.62 2.02
C GLU A 75 21.10 -49.86 3.44
N ASN A 76 21.99 -49.00 3.92
CA ASN A 76 22.67 -49.16 5.22
C ASN A 76 22.45 -47.97 6.18
N ASN A 77 21.63 -46.99 5.80
CA ASN A 77 21.34 -45.78 6.58
C ASN A 77 22.58 -44.93 6.94
N ILE A 78 23.69 -45.05 6.21
CA ILE A 78 24.86 -44.21 6.43
C ILE A 78 24.52 -42.76 6.05
N GLN A 79 24.71 -41.85 7.00
CA GLN A 79 24.54 -40.42 6.80
C GLN A 79 25.66 -39.89 5.93
N ILE A 80 25.35 -39.28 4.77
CA ILE A 80 26.35 -38.66 3.90
C ILE A 80 26.54 -37.20 4.31
N LEU A 81 25.43 -36.45 4.40
CA LEU A 81 25.45 -35.01 4.62
C LEU A 81 24.21 -34.57 5.41
N VAL A 82 24.36 -33.64 6.34
CA VAL A 82 23.26 -32.96 7.05
C VAL A 82 23.53 -31.46 7.03
N VAL A 83 22.61 -30.70 6.45
CA VAL A 83 22.58 -29.24 6.48
C VAL A 83 21.66 -28.80 7.60
N SER A 84 22.21 -28.00 8.51
CA SER A 84 21.46 -27.32 9.55
C SER A 84 21.80 -25.83 9.56
N LEU A 85 20.96 -25.07 10.25
CA LEU A 85 21.19 -23.67 10.54
C LEU A 85 21.25 -23.48 12.05
N VAL A 86 22.41 -23.08 12.56
CA VAL A 86 22.53 -22.64 13.94
C VAL A 86 22.18 -21.15 13.97
N VAL A 87 21.26 -20.80 14.87
CA VAL A 87 20.79 -19.43 15.04
C VAL A 87 21.26 -18.96 16.40
N ASP A 88 22.27 -18.08 16.41
CA ASP A 88 22.68 -17.39 17.62
C ASP A 88 21.80 -16.16 17.80
N GLN A 89 20.89 -16.27 18.78
CA GLN A 89 19.93 -15.22 19.08
C GLN A 89 20.53 -14.07 19.90
N ILE A 90 21.68 -14.27 20.56
CA ILE A 90 22.36 -13.23 21.35
C ILE A 90 23.16 -12.35 20.40
N ASP A 91 23.97 -12.98 19.56
CA ASP A 91 24.81 -12.28 18.58
C ASP A 91 24.05 -11.88 17.31
N GLN A 92 22.78 -12.31 17.18
CA GLN A 92 21.96 -12.16 15.97
C GLN A 92 22.65 -12.74 14.72
N ARG A 93 23.31 -13.89 14.88
CA ARG A 93 24.10 -14.53 13.83
C ARG A 93 23.46 -15.79 13.34
N PHE A 94 23.65 -16.02 12.05
CA PHE A 94 23.27 -17.24 11.38
C PHE A 94 24.54 -17.98 11.01
N GLN A 95 24.55 -19.27 11.35
CA GLN A 95 25.69 -20.13 11.08
C GLN A 95 25.19 -21.40 10.41
N PRO A 96 25.02 -21.38 9.07
CA PRO A 96 24.82 -22.59 8.33
C PRO A 96 25.93 -23.59 8.65
N SER A 97 25.52 -24.80 8.97
CA SER A 97 26.38 -25.87 9.43
C SER A 97 26.13 -27.11 8.58
N ILE A 98 27.19 -27.74 8.12
CA ILE A 98 27.13 -28.92 7.25
C ILE A 98 27.95 -30.03 7.88
N TYR A 99 27.26 -31.01 8.45
CA TYR A 99 27.89 -32.25 8.87
C TYR A 99 28.06 -33.17 7.66
N TYR A 100 29.22 -33.80 7.55
CA TYR A 100 29.49 -34.80 6.52
C TYR A 100 30.12 -36.05 7.12
N SER A 101 29.86 -37.20 6.50
CA SER A 101 30.51 -38.47 6.81
C SER A 101 30.73 -39.24 5.52
N PHE A 102 31.96 -39.17 5.03
CA PHE A 102 32.42 -39.75 3.77
C PHE A 102 33.21 -41.04 4.02
N ALA A 103 33.85 -41.57 2.97
CA ALA A 103 34.50 -42.88 3.04
C ALA A 103 35.68 -42.91 4.03
N LYS A 104 36.46 -41.82 4.14
CA LYS A 104 37.67 -41.74 4.97
C LYS A 104 37.57 -40.71 6.09
N SER A 105 36.64 -39.77 5.98
CA SER A 105 36.58 -38.60 6.86
C SER A 105 35.15 -38.23 7.25
N SER A 106 34.99 -37.67 8.45
CA SER A 106 33.75 -37.06 8.90
C SER A 106 34.05 -35.78 9.67
N GLY A 107 33.14 -34.82 9.60
CA GLY A 107 33.38 -33.51 10.20
C GLY A 107 32.16 -32.60 10.14
N LEU A 108 32.34 -31.41 10.71
CA LEU A 108 31.36 -30.33 10.69
C LEU A 108 32.03 -29.11 10.06
N ILE A 109 31.41 -28.58 9.00
CA ILE A 109 31.77 -27.29 8.40
C ILE A 109 30.78 -26.27 8.92
N GLN A 110 31.28 -25.09 9.29
CA GLN A 110 30.44 -23.97 9.71
C GLN A 110 30.77 -22.74 8.87
N PHE A 111 29.73 -22.09 8.37
CA PHE A 111 29.85 -20.86 7.60
C PHE A 111 29.37 -19.72 8.47
N ASN A 112 30.21 -18.71 8.68
CA ASN A 112 29.78 -17.49 9.37
C ASN A 112 29.14 -16.55 8.34
N THR A 113 27.89 -16.15 8.55
CA THR A 113 27.24 -15.09 7.76
C THR A 113 27.15 -13.83 8.61
N TYR A 114 27.52 -12.69 8.04
CA TYR A 114 27.45 -11.37 8.67
C TYR A 114 26.23 -10.58 8.20
N THR A 115 25.62 -10.99 7.08
CA THR A 115 24.37 -10.42 6.59
C THR A 115 23.18 -10.98 7.36
N ILE A 116 22.22 -10.12 7.68
CA ILE A 116 20.86 -10.53 8.07
C ILE A 116 20.31 -11.36 6.92
N ILE A 117 19.99 -12.64 7.16
CA ILE A 117 19.54 -13.57 6.10
C ILE A 117 18.02 -13.61 5.92
N GLU A 118 17.29 -12.76 6.64
CA GLU A 118 15.83 -12.73 6.56
C GLU A 118 15.36 -12.39 5.15
N GLY A 119 14.43 -13.19 4.63
CA GLY A 119 13.87 -12.94 3.31
C GLY A 119 14.86 -13.15 2.15
N ILE A 120 16.10 -13.57 2.43
CA ILE A 120 17.13 -13.82 1.43
C ILE A 120 17.22 -15.31 1.12
N TRP A 121 17.33 -15.63 -0.17
CA TRP A 121 17.59 -16.99 -0.62
C TRP A 121 19.06 -17.35 -0.42
N ILE A 122 19.29 -18.46 0.26
CA ILE A 122 20.60 -19.07 0.50
C ILE A 122 20.65 -20.41 -0.24
N LEU A 123 21.68 -20.59 -1.06
CA LEU A 123 22.02 -21.87 -1.67
C LEU A 123 23.01 -22.60 -0.76
N CYS A 124 22.66 -23.82 -0.37
CA CYS A 124 23.62 -24.81 0.13
C CYS A 124 23.86 -25.85 -0.96
N TYR A 125 25.12 -26.04 -1.37
CA TYR A 125 25.46 -26.95 -2.46
C TYR A 125 26.68 -27.80 -2.13
N ALA A 126 26.62 -29.08 -2.49
CA ALA A 126 27.72 -30.04 -2.37
C ALA A 126 27.97 -30.71 -3.72
N TYR A 127 29.20 -30.64 -4.21
CA TYR A 127 29.66 -31.26 -5.46
C TYR A 127 30.70 -32.33 -5.15
N PHE A 128 30.44 -33.55 -5.61
CA PHE A 128 31.29 -34.72 -5.43
C PHE A 128 32.05 -34.98 -6.73
N ASP A 129 33.34 -34.67 -6.75
CA ASP A 129 34.25 -35.02 -7.84
C ASP A 129 34.91 -36.37 -7.54
N PHE A 130 34.37 -37.44 -8.11
CA PHE A 130 34.88 -38.79 -7.87
C PHE A 130 36.12 -39.13 -8.68
N LEU A 131 36.39 -38.37 -9.73
CA LEU A 131 37.60 -38.54 -10.54
C LEU A 131 38.81 -38.03 -9.74
N THR A 132 38.69 -36.84 -9.13
CA THR A 132 39.77 -36.25 -8.31
C THR A 132 39.69 -36.62 -6.84
N LYS A 133 38.59 -37.25 -6.40
CA LYS A 133 38.28 -37.57 -4.99
C LYS A 133 38.21 -36.33 -4.10
N ILE A 134 37.65 -35.25 -4.63
CA ILE A 134 37.46 -33.98 -3.93
C ILE A 134 35.97 -33.67 -3.83
N THR A 135 35.49 -33.36 -2.64
CA THR A 135 34.16 -32.79 -2.44
C THR A 135 34.26 -31.28 -2.22
N THR A 136 33.53 -30.49 -3.00
CA THR A 136 33.39 -29.05 -2.78
C THR A 136 32.04 -28.76 -2.16
N ILE A 137 32.00 -28.10 -1.01
CA ILE A 137 30.78 -27.68 -0.33
C ILE A 137 30.77 -26.16 -0.28
N GLY A 138 29.69 -25.53 -0.73
CA GLY A 138 29.57 -24.09 -0.80
C GLY A 138 28.25 -23.56 -0.29
N ILE A 139 28.29 -22.33 0.20
CA ILE A 139 27.13 -21.52 0.54
C ILE A 139 27.18 -20.20 -0.22
N TYR A 140 26.04 -19.83 -0.79
CA TYR A 140 25.89 -18.59 -1.54
C TYR A 140 24.62 -17.85 -1.15
N ASN A 141 24.73 -16.52 -1.12
CA ASN A 141 23.63 -15.58 -1.21
C ASN A 141 24.09 -14.38 -2.06
N ASN A 142 23.16 -13.52 -2.48
CA ASN A 142 23.44 -12.38 -3.35
C ASN A 142 24.06 -11.16 -2.64
N HIS A 143 24.25 -11.21 -1.32
CA HIS A 143 24.79 -10.11 -0.51
C HIS A 143 26.21 -10.37 0.03
N GLU A 144 26.70 -11.61 -0.03
CA GLU A 144 28.01 -12.01 0.46
C GLU A 144 28.84 -12.71 -0.64
N PRO A 145 30.19 -12.61 -0.59
CA PRO A 145 31.04 -13.41 -1.44
C PRO A 145 30.78 -14.91 -1.26
N LEU A 146 30.88 -15.67 -2.35
CA LEU A 146 30.76 -17.13 -2.33
C LEU A 146 31.77 -17.74 -1.33
N LYS A 147 31.28 -18.59 -0.42
CA LYS A 147 32.09 -19.29 0.57
C LYS A 147 32.11 -20.77 0.23
N THR A 148 33.30 -21.38 0.12
CA THR A 148 33.47 -22.79 -0.22
C THR A 148 34.51 -23.48 0.65
N TYR A 149 34.30 -24.77 0.91
CA TYR A 149 35.25 -25.69 1.52
C TYR A 149 35.53 -26.86 0.58
N GLN A 150 36.79 -27.29 0.53
CA GLN A 150 37.20 -28.49 -0.19
C GLN A 150 37.59 -29.58 0.81
N ILE A 151 37.04 -30.78 0.61
CA ILE A 151 37.36 -31.98 1.38
C ILE A 151 38.02 -32.97 0.43
N LEU A 152 39.21 -33.46 0.80
CA LEU A 152 39.96 -34.47 0.03
C LEU A 152 39.41 -35.89 0.26
N ASP A 153 38.09 -36.03 0.12
CA ASP A 153 37.36 -37.27 0.27
C ASP A 153 36.01 -37.18 -0.46
N THR A 154 35.43 -38.33 -0.77
CA THR A 154 34.10 -38.45 -1.38
C THR A 154 33.32 -39.55 -0.66
N PRO A 155 31.99 -39.42 -0.53
CA PRO A 155 31.19 -40.50 0.02
C PRO A 155 31.19 -41.71 -0.91
N SER A 156 31.02 -42.90 -0.33
CA SER A 156 30.65 -44.08 -1.11
C SER A 156 29.19 -43.92 -1.54
N PHE A 157 28.89 -44.05 -2.83
CA PHE A 157 27.49 -44.02 -3.30
C PHE A 157 26.92 -45.43 -3.38
N VAL A 158 25.62 -45.54 -3.14
CA VAL A 158 24.83 -46.76 -3.34
C VAL A 158 23.75 -46.50 -4.38
N SER A 159 23.02 -47.53 -4.79
CA SER A 159 22.02 -47.43 -5.86
C SER A 159 20.89 -46.43 -5.55
N GLN A 160 20.60 -46.21 -4.26
CA GLN A 160 19.54 -45.33 -3.80
C GLN A 160 19.97 -44.44 -2.63
N ILE A 161 19.73 -43.14 -2.78
CA ILE A 161 19.92 -42.15 -1.71
C ILE A 161 18.57 -41.61 -1.27
N ARG A 162 18.38 -41.60 0.05
CA ARG A 162 17.25 -40.94 0.68
C ARG A 162 17.62 -39.50 1.03
N HIS A 163 16.86 -38.58 0.48
CA HIS A 163 16.86 -37.18 0.83
C HIS A 163 15.75 -36.93 1.84
N ASN A 164 16.08 -36.33 2.98
CA ASN A 164 15.09 -35.87 3.95
C ASN A 164 15.12 -34.33 3.95
N VAL A 165 13.95 -33.70 3.87
CA VAL A 165 13.83 -32.24 3.87
C VAL A 165 12.78 -31.80 4.88
N GLY A 166 13.14 -30.84 5.73
CA GLY A 166 12.28 -30.28 6.77
C GLY A 166 11.93 -31.25 7.92
N GLY A 167 11.23 -30.71 8.93
CA GLY A 167 10.86 -31.44 10.14
C GLY A 167 11.97 -31.54 11.19
N ILE A 168 11.76 -32.40 12.18
CA ILE A 168 12.74 -32.70 13.23
C ILE A 168 13.65 -33.82 12.72
N TYR A 169 14.97 -33.68 12.90
CA TYR A 169 15.94 -34.68 12.44
C TYR A 169 16.95 -34.99 13.53
N SER A 170 17.51 -36.19 13.53
CA SER A 170 18.60 -36.54 14.42
C SER A 170 19.64 -37.40 13.74
N TYR A 171 20.91 -37.15 14.02
CA TYR A 171 22.05 -37.90 13.47
C TYR A 171 23.11 -38.14 14.54
N LYS A 172 24.06 -39.04 14.28
CA LYS A 172 25.23 -39.23 15.14
C LYS A 172 26.42 -38.46 14.57
N ASN A 173 27.07 -37.65 15.41
CA ASN A 173 28.29 -36.95 15.02
C ASN A 173 29.51 -37.89 15.03
N LYS A 174 30.70 -37.35 14.73
CA LYS A 174 31.96 -38.11 14.72
C LYS A 174 32.35 -38.74 16.07
N ASN A 175 31.86 -38.18 17.18
CA ASN A 175 32.12 -38.68 18.54
C ASN A 175 31.10 -39.76 18.96
N GLY A 176 30.07 -40.01 18.14
CA GLY A 176 28.97 -40.91 18.46
C GLY A 176 27.81 -40.26 19.22
N ASP A 177 27.89 -38.96 19.52
CA ASP A 177 26.81 -38.22 20.20
C ASP A 177 25.62 -38.05 19.27
N ARG A 178 24.41 -38.16 19.82
CA ARG A 178 23.19 -37.91 19.07
C ARG A 178 22.94 -36.41 19.00
N VAL A 179 22.99 -35.84 17.81
CA VAL A 179 22.63 -34.45 17.56
C VAL A 179 21.16 -34.39 17.16
N GLN A 180 20.35 -33.68 17.93
CA GLN A 180 18.93 -33.42 17.65
C GLN A 180 18.80 -32.03 17.01
N LEU A 181 18.11 -31.98 15.88
CA LEU A 181 17.84 -30.76 15.12
C LEU A 181 16.33 -30.48 15.13
N THR A 182 15.96 -29.23 15.36
CA THR A 182 14.57 -28.76 15.33
C THR A 182 14.14 -28.47 13.90
N GLN A 183 12.86 -28.18 13.67
CA GLN A 183 12.37 -27.83 12.34
C GLN A 183 12.92 -26.48 11.87
N PHE A 184 13.37 -26.40 10.61
CA PHE A 184 13.71 -25.15 9.95
C PHE A 184 12.51 -24.22 9.80
N ILE A 185 12.73 -22.95 10.14
CA ILE A 185 11.70 -21.90 10.13
C ILE A 185 11.94 -21.00 8.91
N GLY A 186 11.36 -21.40 7.78
CA GLY A 186 11.44 -20.64 6.54
C GLY A 186 10.88 -21.40 5.35
N SER A 187 11.04 -20.81 4.18
CA SER A 187 10.69 -21.41 2.90
C SER A 187 11.86 -22.23 2.36
N MET A 188 11.57 -23.34 1.71
CA MET A 188 12.56 -24.14 0.98
C MET A 188 12.07 -24.24 -0.47
N SER A 189 12.97 -24.03 -1.43
CA SER A 189 12.64 -24.24 -2.84
C SER A 189 12.94 -25.69 -3.22
N ASN A 190 13.25 -25.92 -4.49
CA ASN A 190 13.43 -27.24 -5.05
C ASN A 190 14.80 -27.81 -4.67
N LEU A 191 14.82 -29.10 -4.31
CA LEU A 191 16.06 -29.88 -4.33
C LEU A 191 16.45 -30.07 -5.81
N PHE A 192 17.72 -29.87 -6.13
CA PHE A 192 18.20 -30.07 -7.49
C PHE A 192 19.52 -30.83 -7.55
N THR A 193 19.76 -31.42 -8.73
CA THR A 193 21.00 -32.14 -9.03
C THR A 193 21.67 -31.61 -10.30
N SER A 194 23.00 -31.48 -10.26
CA SER A 194 23.85 -31.16 -11.41
C SER A 194 24.74 -32.35 -11.74
N ASN A 195 24.85 -32.69 -13.02
CA ASN A 195 25.70 -33.79 -13.49
C ASN A 195 26.97 -33.21 -14.11
N ASN A 196 28.13 -33.71 -13.73
CA ASN A 196 29.44 -33.35 -14.28
C ASN A 196 29.82 -31.86 -14.26
N GLN A 197 29.02 -31.00 -13.62
CA GLN A 197 29.23 -29.56 -13.57
C GLN A 197 29.18 -29.07 -12.12
N ASN A 198 30.26 -28.43 -11.68
CA ASN A 198 30.29 -27.70 -10.43
C ASN A 198 29.70 -26.30 -10.65
N ILE A 199 28.45 -26.10 -10.25
CA ILE A 199 27.75 -24.82 -10.41
C ILE A 199 28.43 -23.66 -9.66
N LEU A 200 29.30 -23.94 -8.70
CA LEU A 200 30.05 -22.91 -7.98
C LEU A 200 31.12 -22.25 -8.84
N LEU A 201 31.48 -22.85 -9.98
CA LEU A 201 32.40 -22.27 -10.96
C LEU A 201 31.71 -21.30 -11.94
N ASP A 202 30.41 -21.46 -12.15
CA ASP A 202 29.58 -20.59 -12.99
C ASP A 202 28.22 -20.38 -12.32
N LEU A 203 28.26 -19.61 -11.24
CA LEU A 203 27.12 -19.44 -10.35
C LEU A 203 26.04 -18.55 -10.96
N GLU A 204 26.43 -17.57 -11.77
CA GLU A 204 25.53 -16.61 -12.41
C GLU A 204 24.54 -17.33 -13.33
N GLN A 205 25.03 -18.28 -14.14
CA GLN A 205 24.16 -19.09 -14.99
C GLN A 205 23.15 -19.91 -14.17
N CYS A 206 23.57 -20.46 -13.04
CA CYS A 206 22.70 -21.24 -12.16
C CYS A 206 21.64 -20.35 -11.48
N VAL A 207 22.03 -19.24 -10.87
CA VAL A 207 21.13 -18.35 -10.13
C VAL A 207 19.98 -17.88 -11.01
N ASN A 208 20.28 -17.45 -12.23
CA ASN A 208 19.29 -16.99 -13.21
C ASN A 208 18.27 -18.06 -13.63
N GLN A 209 18.60 -19.35 -13.50
CA GLN A 209 17.71 -20.47 -13.85
C GLN A 209 16.81 -20.92 -12.69
N PHE A 210 17.28 -20.86 -11.44
CA PHE A 210 16.56 -21.40 -10.28
C PHE A 210 15.68 -20.38 -9.58
N ILE A 211 16.26 -19.21 -9.38
CA ILE A 211 15.56 -18.09 -8.81
C ILE A 211 15.32 -17.21 -10.02
N LYS A 212 14.13 -17.33 -10.62
CA LYS A 212 13.56 -16.11 -11.18
C LYS A 212 13.56 -15.17 -9.99
N TYR A 213 14.52 -14.24 -9.94
CA TYR A 213 14.44 -13.12 -9.01
C TYR A 213 13.00 -12.68 -9.14
N ASP A 214 12.23 -12.80 -8.05
CA ASP A 214 10.88 -12.27 -8.05
C ASP A 214 11.09 -10.82 -8.45
N ILE A 215 10.78 -10.50 -9.71
CA ILE A 215 10.98 -9.17 -10.25
C ILE A 215 10.06 -8.36 -9.37
N CYS A 216 10.66 -7.60 -8.46
CA CYS A 216 9.89 -6.79 -7.57
C CYS A 216 9.28 -5.71 -8.46
N PHE A 217 7.96 -5.61 -8.42
CA PHE A 217 7.23 -4.53 -9.06
C PHE A 217 6.71 -3.60 -7.97
N SER A 218 7.01 -2.32 -8.09
CA SER A 218 6.38 -1.30 -7.24
C SER A 218 4.86 -1.38 -7.41
N LYS A 219 4.11 -1.22 -6.33
CA LYS A 219 2.66 -1.35 -6.33
C LYS A 219 2.01 -0.18 -5.62
N GLU A 220 1.00 0.39 -6.24
CA GLU A 220 0.12 1.38 -5.63
C GLU A 220 -1.17 0.70 -5.22
N TYR A 221 -1.61 0.96 -3.99
CA TYR A 221 -2.89 0.53 -3.48
C TYR A 221 -3.72 1.75 -3.08
N ASN A 222 -4.85 1.93 -3.75
CA ASN A 222 -5.81 3.00 -3.45
C ASN A 222 -6.75 2.52 -2.34
N MET A 223 -6.57 3.04 -1.13
CA MET A 223 -7.32 2.62 0.06
C MET A 223 -8.65 3.36 0.20
N SER A 224 -8.64 4.66 -0.05
CA SER A 224 -9.86 5.45 -0.20
C SER A 224 -9.83 6.15 -1.56
N GLN A 225 -10.99 6.25 -2.18
CA GLN A 225 -11.18 7.03 -3.39
C GLN A 225 -12.14 8.17 -3.05
N LYS A 226 -11.71 9.42 -3.30
CA LYS A 226 -12.51 10.62 -2.98
C LYS A 226 -12.78 10.78 -1.48
N ILE A 227 -13.61 11.79 -1.19
CA ILE A 227 -14.09 12.14 0.14
C ILE A 227 -15.03 11.04 0.66
N GLN A 228 -14.59 10.33 1.68
CA GLN A 228 -15.39 9.36 2.41
C GLN A 228 -15.62 9.86 3.84
N TYR A 229 -16.89 9.96 4.23
CA TYR A 229 -17.25 10.22 5.62
C TYR A 229 -17.15 8.92 6.44
N MET A 230 -16.55 9.02 7.62
CA MET A 230 -16.38 7.96 8.61
C MET A 230 -17.26 8.31 9.81
N SER A 231 -18.21 7.44 10.15
CA SER A 231 -19.27 7.72 11.14
C SER A 231 -18.86 7.49 12.60
N GLY A 232 -17.64 7.03 12.86
CA GLY A 232 -17.24 6.52 14.18
C GLY A 232 -17.55 5.04 14.40
N PHE A 233 -17.96 4.31 13.36
CA PHE A 233 -18.09 2.84 13.35
C PHE A 233 -17.49 2.19 12.10
N ASP A 234 -17.01 3.01 11.16
CA ASP A 234 -16.50 2.56 9.87
C ASP A 234 -14.99 2.32 9.93
N LEU A 235 -14.53 1.36 9.14
CA LEU A 235 -13.13 0.98 9.05
C LEU A 235 -12.84 0.55 7.61
N ILE A 236 -11.74 1.06 7.05
CA ILE A 236 -11.21 0.59 5.76
C ILE A 236 -10.08 -0.39 6.05
N GLN A 237 -10.16 -1.59 5.47
CA GLN A 237 -9.14 -2.63 5.59
C GLN A 237 -8.54 -2.97 4.23
N MET A 238 -7.24 -3.22 4.22
CA MET A 238 -6.51 -3.67 3.05
C MET A 238 -5.40 -4.65 3.44
N GLN A 239 -5.02 -5.51 2.50
CA GLN A 239 -3.82 -6.32 2.60
C GLN A 239 -2.91 -6.09 1.39
N THR A 240 -1.60 -6.08 1.61
CA THR A 240 -0.62 -5.99 0.53
C THR A 240 -0.33 -7.38 -0.07
N SER A 241 0.38 -7.42 -1.19
CA SER A 241 1.19 -8.61 -1.49
C SER A 241 2.35 -8.74 -0.50
N VAL A 242 2.98 -9.90 -0.46
CA VAL A 242 4.19 -10.12 0.35
C VAL A 242 5.25 -9.06 0.02
N LEU A 243 5.65 -8.29 1.02
CA LEU A 243 6.76 -7.34 0.96
C LEU A 243 8.07 -8.09 1.15
N ASN A 244 8.93 -8.16 0.14
CA ASN A 244 10.25 -8.75 0.32
C ASN A 244 11.17 -7.85 1.15
N ILE A 245 11.01 -6.53 1.05
CA ILE A 245 11.78 -5.52 1.78
C ILE A 245 10.78 -4.45 2.24
N PRO A 246 10.88 -3.91 3.47
CA PRO A 246 9.96 -2.91 3.99
C PRO A 246 10.26 -1.51 3.43
N ILE A 247 10.07 -1.31 2.12
CA ILE A 247 10.20 0.00 1.47
C ILE A 247 8.81 0.45 1.03
N TYR A 248 8.21 1.37 1.77
CA TYR A 248 6.85 1.80 1.48
C TYR A 248 6.54 3.20 1.99
N GLN A 249 5.44 3.75 1.48
CA GLN A 249 4.87 5.02 1.91
C GLN A 249 3.35 4.90 2.02
N ILE A 250 2.76 5.48 3.06
CA ILE A 250 1.32 5.70 3.18
C ILE A 250 1.05 7.19 3.29
N GLN A 251 0.12 7.72 2.51
CA GLN A 251 -0.21 9.14 2.51
C GLN A 251 -1.68 9.39 2.16
N GLY A 252 -2.22 10.53 2.58
CA GLY A 252 -3.58 10.94 2.22
C GLY A 252 -4.15 12.07 3.08
N TRP A 253 -5.40 12.42 2.83
CA TRP A 253 -6.12 13.49 3.50
C TRP A 253 -6.99 13.01 4.64
N ILE A 254 -7.01 13.79 5.73
CA ILE A 254 -7.85 13.55 6.89
C ILE A 254 -8.46 14.86 7.39
N LYS A 255 -9.69 14.78 7.89
CA LYS A 255 -10.36 15.85 8.61
C LYS A 255 -11.21 15.24 9.72
N LEU A 256 -11.02 15.64 10.97
CA LEU A 256 -11.83 15.17 12.10
C LEU A 256 -13.12 15.99 12.24
N ASP A 257 -14.17 15.36 12.75
CA ASP A 257 -15.32 16.10 13.27
C ASP A 257 -14.94 16.83 14.56
N VAL A 258 -15.72 17.87 14.90
CA VAL A 258 -15.62 18.53 16.21
C VAL A 258 -15.98 17.51 17.30
N PRO A 259 -15.12 17.34 18.33
CA PRO A 259 -15.36 16.34 19.36
C PRO A 259 -16.64 16.69 20.14
N ASN A 260 -17.48 15.69 20.37
CA ASN A 260 -18.68 15.78 21.21
C ASN A 260 -18.44 15.23 22.64
N LEU A 261 -17.22 14.78 22.93
CA LEU A 261 -16.79 14.19 24.19
C LEU A 261 -15.66 15.03 24.80
N PRO A 262 -15.47 14.99 26.13
CA PRO A 262 -14.43 15.76 26.80
C PRO A 262 -13.01 15.36 26.35
N PHE A 263 -12.82 14.08 26.01
CA PHE A 263 -11.57 13.53 25.49
C PHE A 263 -11.89 12.33 24.58
N LEU A 264 -11.21 12.27 23.43
CA LEU A 264 -11.33 11.21 22.44
C LEU A 264 -9.94 10.85 21.92
N GLU A 265 -9.59 9.57 22.01
CA GLU A 265 -8.41 8.98 21.37
C GLU A 265 -8.88 8.20 20.15
N THR A 266 -8.45 8.61 18.96
CA THR A 266 -8.86 8.01 17.69
C THR A 266 -7.67 7.37 17.00
N THR A 267 -7.82 6.11 16.58
CA THR A 267 -6.82 5.47 15.70
C THR A 267 -7.06 5.88 14.26
N ILE A 268 -6.04 6.49 13.67
CA ILE A 268 -6.10 7.06 12.33
C ILE A 268 -5.69 6.03 11.30
N PHE A 269 -4.52 5.43 11.48
CA PHE A 269 -4.13 4.27 10.71
C PHE A 269 -3.25 3.33 11.52
N ARG A 270 -3.24 2.08 11.10
CA ARG A 270 -2.42 1.01 11.64
C ARG A 270 -1.90 0.12 10.52
N ILE A 271 -0.62 -0.25 10.60
CA ILE A 271 0.01 -1.25 9.74
C ILE A 271 0.50 -2.39 10.63
N THR A 272 0.16 -3.63 10.28
CA THR A 272 0.54 -4.83 11.05
C THR A 272 0.73 -6.05 10.16
N ILE A 273 1.57 -6.99 10.56
CA ILE A 273 1.79 -8.27 9.84
C ILE A 273 0.82 -9.38 10.24
N ASN A 274 -0.02 -9.15 11.24
CA ASN A 274 -0.98 -10.13 11.76
C ASN A 274 -2.38 -9.55 11.69
N TYR A 275 -3.30 -10.27 11.04
CA TYR A 275 -4.69 -9.85 10.93
C TYR A 275 -5.45 -9.95 12.27
N ASN A 276 -5.16 -10.99 13.07
CA ASN A 276 -5.79 -11.26 14.36
C ASN A 276 -4.84 -10.86 15.49
N TYR A 277 -4.59 -9.56 15.64
CA TYR A 277 -3.62 -8.98 16.57
C TYR A 277 -4.20 -8.74 17.97
N SER A 278 -5.03 -9.66 18.48
CA SER A 278 -5.64 -9.52 19.83
C SER A 278 -4.63 -9.44 20.98
N ASP A 279 -3.36 -9.77 20.71
CA ASP A 279 -2.24 -9.78 21.67
C ASP A 279 -1.09 -8.86 21.20
N ASP A 280 -1.46 -7.75 20.54
CA ASP A 280 -0.58 -6.76 19.90
C ASP A 280 0.61 -6.31 20.78
N SER A 281 0.38 -6.22 22.10
CA SER A 281 1.40 -5.80 23.06
C SER A 281 2.51 -6.82 23.29
N TYR A 282 2.39 -8.06 22.82
CA TYR A 282 3.36 -9.12 23.09
C TYR A 282 4.01 -9.71 21.84
N ILE A 283 3.43 -9.53 20.67
CA ILE A 283 4.00 -10.08 19.44
C ILE A 283 4.93 -9.06 18.77
N GLY A 284 4.63 -7.77 18.90
CA GLY A 284 5.33 -6.73 18.15
C GLY A 284 5.08 -6.82 16.65
N ASP A 285 3.91 -7.33 16.24
CA ASP A 285 3.44 -7.44 14.86
C ASP A 285 2.92 -6.11 14.31
N ARG A 286 2.89 -5.06 15.13
CA ARG A 286 2.53 -3.69 14.74
C ARG A 286 3.74 -2.93 14.22
N GLU A 287 3.75 -2.66 12.92
CA GLU A 287 4.79 -1.88 12.27
C GLU A 287 4.61 -0.38 12.57
N VAL A 288 3.37 0.12 12.44
CA VAL A 288 3.06 1.55 12.60
C VAL A 288 1.66 1.72 13.18
N LEU A 289 1.50 2.73 14.04
CA LEU A 289 0.21 3.16 14.57
C LEU A 289 0.19 4.66 14.76
N LEU A 290 -0.72 5.34 14.08
CA LEU A 290 -1.02 6.75 14.26
C LEU A 290 -2.32 6.92 15.03
N LYS A 291 -2.27 7.73 16.09
CA LYS A 291 -3.43 8.14 16.88
C LYS A 291 -3.52 9.65 16.97
N TYR A 292 -4.75 10.17 16.92
CA TYR A 292 -5.06 11.55 17.25
C TYR A 292 -5.81 11.63 18.57
N PHE A 293 -5.57 12.73 19.28
CA PHE A 293 -6.20 13.05 20.54
C PHE A 293 -6.99 14.34 20.35
N GLN A 294 -8.28 14.30 20.66
CA GLN A 294 -9.16 15.45 20.65
C GLN A 294 -9.71 15.66 22.07
N SER A 295 -9.58 16.87 22.60
CA SER A 295 -10.03 17.21 23.95
C SER A 295 -10.64 18.60 23.99
N SER A 296 -11.58 18.77 24.92
CA SER A 296 -12.08 20.08 25.32
C SER A 296 -11.00 20.96 25.97
N VAL A 297 -9.92 20.35 26.47
CA VAL A 297 -8.72 21.05 26.96
C VAL A 297 -7.77 21.23 25.76
N PRO A 298 -7.54 22.46 25.27
CA PRO A 298 -6.76 22.71 24.05
C PRO A 298 -5.39 22.02 24.04
N GLY A 299 -4.64 22.09 25.15
CA GLY A 299 -3.29 21.53 25.25
C GLY A 299 -3.20 20.00 25.25
N GLU A 300 -4.33 19.29 25.33
CA GLU A 300 -4.39 17.83 25.21
C GLU A 300 -4.65 17.37 23.76
N ASN A 301 -4.90 18.29 22.84
CA ASN A 301 -5.07 17.96 21.42
C ASN A 301 -3.70 17.71 20.79
N GLY A 302 -3.60 16.69 19.96
CA GLY A 302 -2.31 16.29 19.41
C GLY A 302 -2.33 14.93 18.76
N PHE A 303 -1.15 14.39 18.51
CA PHE A 303 -1.01 13.06 17.92
C PHE A 303 0.08 12.25 18.61
N LYS A 304 -0.02 10.95 18.41
CA LYS A 304 1.05 9.99 18.71
C LYS A 304 1.20 9.04 17.55
N ILE A 305 2.40 8.99 16.99
CA ILE A 305 2.79 7.95 16.05
C ILE A 305 3.83 7.05 16.70
N SER A 306 3.58 5.76 16.68
CA SER A 306 4.51 4.77 17.18
C SER A 306 4.88 3.80 16.07
N THR A 307 6.17 3.50 16.01
CA THR A 307 6.73 2.45 15.16
C THR A 307 7.34 1.38 16.07
N TYR A 308 7.79 0.30 15.47
CA TYR A 308 8.46 -0.76 16.18
C TYR A 308 9.66 -1.28 15.38
N SER A 309 10.76 -1.59 16.08
CA SER A 309 11.97 -2.14 15.48
C SER A 309 12.21 -3.56 16.00
N TYR A 310 12.07 -4.58 15.14
CA TYR A 310 12.38 -5.96 15.57
C TYR A 310 13.87 -6.28 15.55
N ALA A 311 14.24 -7.08 16.54
CA ALA A 311 15.47 -7.83 16.55
C ALA A 311 15.25 -9.13 15.78
N PHE A 312 16.03 -9.32 14.71
CA PHE A 312 16.11 -10.59 13.99
C PHE A 312 17.41 -11.30 14.34
N PRO A 313 17.40 -12.62 14.64
CA PRO A 313 16.25 -13.52 14.74
C PRO A 313 15.39 -13.29 16.00
N VAL A 314 14.08 -13.47 15.87
CA VAL A 314 13.15 -13.34 17.01
C VAL A 314 13.23 -14.59 17.90
N LYS A 315 13.55 -14.40 19.20
CA LYS A 315 13.64 -15.49 20.19
C LYS A 315 12.27 -15.92 20.72
N SER A 316 11.41 -14.95 20.98
CA SER A 316 10.10 -15.12 21.58
C SER A 316 9.26 -13.88 21.29
N ARG A 317 7.96 -13.97 21.60
CA ARG A 317 7.12 -12.78 21.81
C ARG A 317 7.88 -11.76 22.68
N TYR A 318 7.94 -10.51 22.23
CA TYR A 318 8.52 -9.41 22.97
C TYR A 318 7.54 -8.24 22.97
N LYS A 319 7.53 -7.48 24.06
CA LYS A 319 6.70 -6.27 24.16
C LYS A 319 7.42 -5.12 23.45
N THR A 320 6.70 -4.42 22.56
CA THR A 320 7.17 -3.16 21.96
C THR A 320 7.64 -2.23 23.09
N GLN A 321 8.87 -1.75 22.99
CA GLN A 321 9.35 -0.75 23.92
C GLN A 321 8.54 0.54 23.69
N GLU A 322 8.09 1.18 24.77
CA GLU A 322 7.24 2.37 24.68
C GLU A 322 7.99 3.64 24.26
N ASP A 323 9.27 3.52 23.89
CA ASP A 323 10.18 4.62 23.57
C ASP A 323 10.25 4.94 22.07
N ASP A 324 9.88 4.01 21.18
CA ASP A 324 9.88 4.24 19.72
C ASP A 324 8.59 4.95 19.25
N LYS A 325 8.25 6.06 19.92
CA LYS A 325 7.07 6.87 19.63
C LYS A 325 7.43 8.35 19.57
N ILE A 326 6.75 9.05 18.67
CA ILE A 326 6.75 10.51 18.59
C ILE A 326 5.37 10.97 19.05
N SER A 327 5.34 11.97 19.92
CA SER A 327 4.10 12.54 20.42
C SER A 327 4.23 14.05 20.50
N GLU A 328 3.25 14.76 19.96
CA GLU A 328 3.18 16.20 20.02
C GLU A 328 1.76 16.62 20.39
N TYR A 329 1.66 17.58 21.30
CA TYR A 329 0.41 18.12 21.81
C TYR A 329 0.51 19.64 21.89
N GLY A 330 -0.63 20.31 21.74
CA GLY A 330 -0.70 21.76 21.80
C GLY A 330 -2.03 22.30 21.32
N ASP A 331 -2.32 23.53 21.77
CA ASP A 331 -3.58 24.22 21.51
C ASP A 331 -3.89 24.33 20.00
N GLN A 332 -2.86 24.48 19.16
CA GLN A 332 -2.98 24.60 17.70
C GLN A 332 -3.67 23.39 17.05
N TYR A 333 -3.53 22.19 17.63
CA TYR A 333 -4.09 20.98 17.06
C TYR A 333 -5.62 20.92 17.15
N SER A 334 -6.22 21.70 18.06
CA SER A 334 -7.67 21.77 18.23
C SER A 334 -8.39 22.32 16.99
N SER A 335 -7.82 23.33 16.32
CA SER A 335 -8.35 23.89 15.06
C SER A 335 -7.82 23.15 13.84
N MET A 336 -6.55 22.75 13.86
CA MET A 336 -5.90 22.11 12.72
C MET A 336 -6.52 20.76 12.35
N PHE A 337 -6.81 19.89 13.32
CA PHE A 337 -7.36 18.56 13.01
C PHE A 337 -8.81 18.57 12.55
N ILE A 338 -9.59 19.61 12.86
CA ILE A 338 -10.95 19.78 12.32
C ILE A 338 -10.98 20.42 10.92
N THR A 339 -9.80 20.77 10.39
CA THR A 339 -9.59 21.15 8.99
C THR A 339 -8.90 20.03 8.22
N TRP A 340 -8.98 20.08 6.89
CA TRP A 340 -8.27 19.12 6.05
C TRP A 340 -6.76 19.28 6.23
N HIS A 341 -6.09 18.17 6.48
CA HIS A 341 -4.65 18.09 6.56
C HIS A 341 -4.16 16.82 5.89
N TYR A 342 -2.93 16.87 5.40
CA TYR A 342 -2.31 15.79 4.68
C TYR A 342 -1.28 15.11 5.57
N PHE A 343 -1.29 13.79 5.63
CA PHE A 343 -0.25 13.03 6.31
C PHE A 343 0.55 12.20 5.32
N SER A 344 1.81 11.94 5.65
CA SER A 344 2.64 10.95 4.97
C SER A 344 3.51 10.24 5.99
N PHE A 345 3.59 8.91 5.90
CA PHE A 345 4.56 8.10 6.61
C PHE A 345 5.33 7.26 5.59
N GLU A 346 6.65 7.25 5.68
CA GLU A 346 7.53 6.49 4.79
C GLU A 346 8.62 5.76 5.58
N ILE A 347 9.11 4.66 5.02
CA ILE A 347 10.27 3.91 5.52
C ILE A 347 11.01 3.24 4.36
N GLY A 348 12.33 3.12 4.47
CA GLY A 348 13.18 2.52 3.45
C GLY A 348 13.48 3.44 2.25
N THR A 349 12.96 4.66 2.26
CA THR A 349 13.12 5.64 1.18
C THR A 349 14.39 6.47 1.34
N LEU A 350 14.77 7.19 0.29
CA LEU A 350 15.98 8.01 0.25
C LEU A 350 15.83 9.35 0.99
N ASN A 351 14.60 9.76 1.36
CA ASN A 351 14.34 11.05 2.04
C ASN A 351 14.96 11.15 3.44
N ASN A 352 15.26 10.01 4.06
CA ASN A 352 15.76 9.91 5.43
C ASN A 352 16.69 8.71 5.63
N ASP A 353 17.57 8.45 4.66
CA ASP A 353 18.56 7.34 4.73
C ASP A 353 17.94 5.97 5.07
N GLY A 354 16.74 5.71 4.55
CA GLY A 354 15.96 4.49 4.81
C GLY A 354 15.24 4.45 6.15
N GLN A 355 15.42 5.45 7.02
CA GLN A 355 14.74 5.51 8.33
C GLN A 355 13.31 6.03 8.22
N PRO A 356 12.42 5.68 9.17
CA PRO A 356 11.06 6.16 9.17
C PRO A 356 10.98 7.67 9.26
N GLN A 357 10.07 8.23 8.48
CA GLN A 357 9.75 9.65 8.51
C GLN A 357 8.24 9.81 8.51
N PHE A 358 7.74 10.66 9.40
CA PHE A 358 6.35 11.07 9.46
C PHE A 358 6.22 12.56 9.15
N THR A 359 5.18 12.92 8.43
CA THR A 359 4.94 14.27 7.97
C THR A 359 3.48 14.62 8.14
N LEU A 360 3.23 15.83 8.64
CA LEU A 360 1.93 16.48 8.65
C LEU A 360 2.02 17.81 7.90
N TYR A 361 1.08 18.04 7.00
CA TYR A 361 0.92 19.29 6.29
C TYR A 361 -0.46 19.86 6.55
N PHE A 362 -0.52 21.09 7.05
CA PHE A 362 -1.73 21.85 7.33
C PHE A 362 -1.80 23.03 6.34
N PRO A 363 -2.46 22.86 5.18
CA PRO A 363 -2.47 23.89 4.15
C PRO A 363 -3.16 25.18 4.60
N SER A 364 -4.18 25.09 5.47
CA SER A 364 -4.91 26.25 5.97
C SER A 364 -4.02 27.25 6.70
N GLU A 365 -2.94 26.75 7.33
CA GLU A 365 -1.95 27.54 8.07
C GLU A 365 -0.62 27.66 7.30
N ASN A 366 -0.50 26.99 6.15
CA ASN A 366 0.75 26.79 5.41
C ASN A 366 1.89 26.27 6.31
N GLN A 367 1.59 25.27 7.14
CA GLN A 367 2.54 24.68 8.09
C GLN A 367 2.87 23.25 7.75
N TYR A 368 4.16 22.93 7.85
CA TYR A 368 4.71 21.62 7.55
C TYR A 368 5.53 21.12 8.73
N TYR A 369 5.16 19.95 9.24
CA TYR A 369 5.82 19.30 10.36
C TYR A 369 6.46 17.99 9.90
N LYS A 370 7.75 17.84 10.19
CA LYS A 370 8.55 16.68 9.80
C LYS A 370 9.13 16.03 11.06
N TYR A 371 8.90 14.73 11.21
CA TYR A 371 9.33 13.94 12.35
C TYR A 371 10.15 12.75 11.86
N ILE A 372 11.36 12.60 12.39
CA ILE A 372 12.31 11.56 12.02
C ILE A 372 12.64 10.77 13.29
N TRP A 373 12.76 9.45 13.17
CA TRP A 373 13.26 8.62 14.26
C TRP A 373 14.79 8.62 14.26
N ASP A 374 15.37 8.92 15.43
CA ASP A 374 16.83 8.92 15.62
C ASP A 374 17.44 7.52 15.67
N LYS A 375 16.61 6.51 15.95
CA LYS A 375 17.02 5.11 16.03
C LYS A 375 16.77 4.38 14.72
N ILE A 376 17.61 3.39 14.44
CA ILE A 376 17.41 2.49 13.31
C ILE A 376 16.18 1.61 13.56
N ILE A 377 15.14 1.84 12.77
CA ILE A 377 13.91 1.05 12.82
C ILE A 377 13.95 -0.04 11.75
N LYS A 378 13.72 -1.28 12.17
CA LYS A 378 13.64 -2.45 11.30
C LYS A 378 12.20 -2.95 11.29
N HIS A 379 11.55 -2.93 10.12
CA HIS A 379 10.23 -3.50 9.86
C HIS A 379 10.33 -4.87 9.18
N PHE A 380 9.33 -5.72 9.35
CA PHE A 380 9.40 -7.11 8.89
C PHE A 380 9.55 -7.24 7.39
N SER A 381 10.33 -8.23 6.97
CA SER A 381 10.53 -8.58 5.57
C SER A 381 9.86 -9.91 5.24
N GLY A 382 9.58 -10.15 3.96
CA GLY A 382 8.88 -11.34 3.49
C GLY A 382 7.48 -11.53 4.07
N ALA A 383 6.77 -10.47 4.44
CA ALA A 383 5.48 -10.51 5.12
C ALA A 383 4.37 -9.80 4.34
N THR A 384 3.11 -10.21 4.53
CA THR A 384 1.94 -9.45 4.09
C THR A 384 1.57 -8.43 5.15
N TYR A 385 1.35 -7.18 4.74
CA TYR A 385 0.89 -6.13 5.65
C TYR A 385 -0.61 -5.97 5.56
N TYR A 386 -1.24 -5.86 6.72
CA TYR A 386 -2.63 -5.50 6.91
C TYR A 386 -2.70 -4.05 7.37
N ILE A 387 -3.45 -3.24 6.63
CA ILE A 387 -3.55 -1.81 6.84
C ILE A 387 -5.00 -1.49 7.20
N PHE A 388 -5.17 -0.74 8.29
CA PHE A 388 -6.45 -0.32 8.82
C PHE A 388 -6.50 1.21 8.85
N ILE A 389 -7.58 1.83 8.35
CA ILE A 389 -7.80 3.28 8.37
C ILE A 389 -9.08 3.61 9.11
N GLY A 390 -9.01 4.64 9.95
CA GLY A 390 -10.14 5.20 10.68
C GLY A 390 -10.61 4.35 11.86
N GLY A 391 -9.77 3.43 12.31
CA GLY A 391 -10.04 2.54 13.43
C GLY A 391 -9.26 1.26 13.31
N ASP A 392 -9.51 0.35 14.23
CA ASP A 392 -8.95 -0.99 14.23
C ASP A 392 -9.91 -1.92 15.01
N ASN A 393 -9.83 -3.24 14.79
CA ASN A 393 -10.78 -4.20 15.35
C ASN A 393 -10.80 -4.27 16.90
N TYR A 394 -9.88 -3.60 17.60
CA TYR A 394 -9.69 -3.68 19.05
C TYR A 394 -9.75 -2.32 19.76
N VAL A 395 -9.85 -1.22 19.02
CA VAL A 395 -10.08 0.12 19.61
C VAL A 395 -11.56 0.39 19.82
N LYS A 396 -11.86 1.17 20.86
CA LYS A 396 -13.23 1.57 21.21
C LYS A 396 -13.70 2.81 20.44
N SER A 397 -12.76 3.53 19.84
CA SER A 397 -12.98 4.87 19.28
C SER A 397 -12.45 4.92 17.86
N TYR A 398 -13.37 4.81 16.91
CA TYR A 398 -13.10 4.91 15.49
C TYR A 398 -13.12 6.39 15.08
N LEU A 399 -12.59 6.65 13.89
CA LEU A 399 -12.57 7.96 13.27
C LEU A 399 -13.98 8.42 12.98
N ARG A 400 -14.27 9.64 13.46
CA ARG A 400 -15.42 10.40 13.05
C ARG A 400 -14.94 11.63 12.29
N GLY A 401 -15.32 11.76 11.03
CA GLY A 401 -14.81 12.80 10.14
C GLY A 401 -14.71 12.30 8.71
N TYR A 402 -13.71 12.76 7.97
CA TYR A 402 -13.53 12.45 6.56
C TYR A 402 -12.10 11.99 6.26
N VAL A 403 -11.99 11.06 5.31
CA VAL A 403 -10.74 10.65 4.68
C VAL A 403 -10.84 10.84 3.18
N SER A 404 -9.73 11.14 2.50
CA SER A 404 -9.69 11.19 1.03
C SER A 404 -8.34 10.77 0.49
N ASP A 405 -8.36 10.06 -0.63
CA ASP A 405 -7.20 9.74 -1.46
C ASP A 405 -6.03 9.14 -0.67
N ILE A 406 -6.36 8.22 0.24
CA ILE A 406 -5.37 7.47 1.00
C ILE A 406 -4.77 6.41 0.10
N LYS A 407 -3.46 6.48 -0.09
CA LYS A 407 -2.69 5.59 -0.93
C LYS A 407 -1.57 4.94 -0.16
N PHE A 408 -1.33 3.68 -0.46
CA PHE A 408 -0.17 2.92 0.01
C PHE A 408 0.70 2.57 -1.19
N TYR A 409 1.95 3.01 -1.17
CA TYR A 409 2.95 2.73 -2.17
C TYR A 409 3.94 1.72 -1.63
N LEU A 410 4.11 0.63 -2.36
CA LEU A 410 5.18 -0.33 -2.16
C LEU A 410 6.27 -0.08 -3.20
N TYR A 411 7.51 0.04 -2.74
CA TYR A 411 8.67 0.21 -3.61
C TYR A 411 9.59 -1.01 -3.57
N CYS A 412 10.36 -1.17 -4.64
CA CYS A 412 11.31 -2.29 -4.79
C CYS A 412 12.76 -1.90 -4.53
N GLN A 413 13.03 -0.62 -4.64
CA GLN A 413 14.30 0.01 -4.34
C GLN A 413 14.01 1.31 -3.59
N PRO A 414 14.97 1.84 -2.83
CA PRO A 414 14.83 3.15 -2.21
C PRO A 414 14.54 4.20 -3.28
N GLU A 415 13.44 4.92 -3.13
CA GLU A 415 13.05 6.05 -3.99
C GLU A 415 13.06 7.35 -3.19
N VAL A 416 13.11 8.50 -3.86
CA VAL A 416 12.87 9.81 -3.25
C VAL A 416 11.38 10.12 -3.47
N PRO A 417 10.45 9.67 -2.60
CA PRO A 417 9.06 10.00 -2.81
C PRO A 417 8.88 11.49 -2.58
N VAL A 418 8.24 12.13 -3.55
CA VAL A 418 7.80 13.50 -3.39
C VAL A 418 6.45 13.45 -2.70
N VAL A 419 6.34 14.10 -1.54
CA VAL A 419 5.04 14.31 -0.89
C VAL A 419 4.28 15.31 -1.76
N VAL A 420 3.56 14.79 -2.76
CA VAL A 420 2.68 15.57 -3.62
C VAL A 420 1.31 15.56 -2.98
N VAL A 421 0.92 16.73 -2.46
CA VAL A 421 -0.41 16.95 -1.92
C VAL A 421 -1.40 16.83 -3.08
N SER A 422 -2.18 15.75 -3.11
CA SER A 422 -3.14 15.51 -4.19
C SER A 422 -4.34 16.45 -4.03
N CYS A 423 -4.44 17.45 -4.89
CA CYS A 423 -5.60 18.32 -4.98
C CYS A 423 -6.65 17.75 -5.94
N ASP A 424 -7.86 18.33 -5.93
CA ASP A 424 -8.83 18.10 -7.01
C ASP A 424 -8.20 18.51 -8.35
N TYR A 425 -8.51 17.79 -9.43
CA TYR A 425 -7.93 18.01 -10.77
C TYR A 425 -8.16 19.43 -11.31
N SER A 426 -9.13 20.17 -10.77
CA SER A 426 -9.38 21.57 -11.14
C SER A 426 -8.43 22.56 -10.46
N CYS A 427 -7.77 22.17 -9.36
CA CYS A 427 -6.93 23.04 -8.53
C CYS A 427 -5.44 22.76 -8.76
N LEU A 428 -4.62 23.82 -8.81
CA LEU A 428 -3.16 23.69 -8.74
C LEU A 428 -2.70 23.50 -7.29
N ASP A 429 -3.14 24.39 -6.41
CA ASP A 429 -2.95 24.30 -4.95
C ASP A 429 -4.30 24.22 -4.25
N CYS A 430 -4.34 23.58 -3.08
CA CYS A 430 -5.59 23.39 -2.33
C CYS A 430 -5.39 23.36 -0.81
N ASP A 431 -6.47 23.70 -0.09
CA ASP A 431 -6.60 23.51 1.36
C ASP A 431 -7.48 22.33 1.75
N GLY A 432 -7.64 21.39 0.82
CA GLY A 432 -8.40 20.16 0.96
C GLY A 432 -8.61 19.46 -0.40
N PRO A 433 -9.05 18.21 -0.40
CA PRO A 433 -9.12 17.36 -1.60
C PRO A 433 -10.30 17.68 -2.54
N THR A 434 -11.06 18.75 -2.28
CA THR A 434 -12.34 19.00 -2.94
C THR A 434 -12.25 20.16 -3.92
N PRO A 435 -13.09 20.23 -4.97
CA PRO A 435 -13.11 21.36 -5.89
C PRO A 435 -13.53 22.68 -5.20
N LEU A 436 -14.04 22.63 -3.97
CA LEU A 436 -14.38 23.79 -3.13
C LEU A 436 -13.22 24.23 -2.21
N ASN A 437 -12.06 23.61 -2.38
CA ASN A 437 -10.86 23.85 -1.56
C ASN A 437 -9.68 24.35 -2.39
N CYS A 438 -9.91 24.87 -3.60
CA CYS A 438 -8.83 25.42 -4.40
C CYS A 438 -8.25 26.70 -3.76
N LEU A 439 -6.93 26.84 -3.82
CA LEU A 439 -6.19 28.06 -3.50
C LEU A 439 -5.69 28.77 -4.78
N SER A 440 -5.49 28.01 -5.85
CA SER A 440 -5.05 28.49 -7.17
C SER A 440 -5.54 27.52 -8.27
N CYS A 441 -5.55 27.98 -9.53
CA CYS A 441 -5.87 27.16 -10.71
C CYS A 441 -4.64 27.07 -11.61
N HIS A 442 -4.53 26.01 -12.42
CA HIS A 442 -3.45 25.86 -13.39
C HIS A 442 -3.48 26.98 -14.44
N GLU A 443 -2.32 27.59 -14.72
CA GLU A 443 -2.20 28.81 -15.55
C GLU A 443 -2.69 28.66 -17.00
N ASN A 444 -2.81 27.43 -17.52
CA ASN A 444 -3.28 27.13 -18.89
C ASN A 444 -4.57 26.28 -18.93
N SER A 445 -5.23 26.07 -17.79
CA SER A 445 -6.42 25.19 -17.73
C SER A 445 -7.70 25.81 -18.28
N HIS A 446 -7.68 27.07 -18.73
CA HIS A 446 -8.90 27.86 -19.01
C HIS A 446 -9.86 27.92 -17.82
N ARG A 447 -9.36 27.77 -16.59
CA ARG A 447 -10.11 27.95 -15.35
C ARG A 447 -9.88 29.35 -14.80
N GLN A 448 -10.87 29.87 -14.09
CA GLN A 448 -10.83 31.12 -13.36
C GLN A 448 -11.02 30.84 -11.88
N PHE A 449 -10.08 31.33 -11.07
CA PHE A 449 -10.14 31.19 -9.62
C PHE A 449 -11.21 32.11 -9.02
N SER A 450 -12.16 31.54 -8.28
CA SER A 450 -13.13 32.28 -7.47
C SER A 450 -12.70 32.28 -6.01
N ARG A 451 -12.19 33.41 -5.52
CA ARG A 451 -11.70 33.53 -4.13
C ARG A 451 -12.80 33.31 -3.10
N THR A 452 -14.02 33.78 -3.36
CA THR A 452 -15.17 33.61 -2.46
C THR A 452 -15.68 32.18 -2.45
N GLY A 453 -15.63 31.48 -3.58
CA GLY A 453 -16.06 30.09 -3.68
C GLY A 453 -14.97 29.06 -3.44
N LYS A 454 -13.69 29.46 -3.36
CA LYS A 454 -12.50 28.59 -3.37
C LYS A 454 -12.58 27.50 -4.46
N THR A 455 -13.00 27.92 -5.66
CA THR A 455 -13.27 27.04 -6.80
C THR A 455 -12.50 27.49 -8.05
N CYS A 456 -12.19 26.53 -8.91
CA CYS A 456 -11.61 26.75 -10.23
C CYS A 456 -12.62 26.38 -11.33
N ASN A 457 -13.41 27.38 -11.75
CA ASN A 457 -14.48 27.19 -12.74
C ASN A 457 -13.97 27.48 -14.15
N CYS A 458 -14.48 26.81 -15.17
CA CYS A 458 -14.13 27.10 -16.56
C CYS A 458 -14.51 28.54 -16.95
N GLN A 459 -13.64 29.17 -17.75
CA GLN A 459 -13.91 30.45 -18.39
C GLN A 459 -15.07 30.33 -19.38
N GLU A 460 -15.68 31.46 -19.73
CA GLU A 460 -16.75 31.50 -20.71
C GLU A 460 -16.30 30.91 -22.06
N GLY A 461 -17.14 30.06 -22.65
CA GLY A 461 -16.81 29.34 -23.90
C GLY A 461 -16.08 28.01 -23.72
N PHE A 462 -15.78 27.62 -22.48
CA PHE A 462 -15.21 26.32 -22.11
C PHE A 462 -16.13 25.54 -21.19
N VAL A 463 -15.98 24.22 -21.18
CA VAL A 463 -16.73 23.31 -20.31
C VAL A 463 -15.81 22.39 -19.55
N ASP A 464 -16.24 22.05 -18.35
CA ASP A 464 -15.52 21.18 -17.45
C ASP A 464 -15.69 19.73 -17.89
N VAL A 465 -14.57 19.02 -17.99
CA VAL A 465 -14.54 17.59 -18.25
C VAL A 465 -13.94 16.92 -17.02
N LYS A 466 -14.69 15.98 -16.46
CA LYS A 466 -14.31 15.30 -15.22
C LYS A 466 -12.93 14.63 -15.36
N ASP A 467 -12.08 14.81 -14.35
CA ASP A 467 -10.72 14.28 -14.26
C ASP A 467 -9.76 14.84 -15.35
N GLN A 468 -10.09 15.99 -15.97
CA GLN A 468 -9.20 16.70 -16.89
C GLN A 468 -8.82 18.07 -16.33
N GLU A 469 -7.52 18.30 -16.20
CA GLU A 469 -6.96 19.55 -15.67
C GLU A 469 -7.44 20.77 -16.48
N GLU A 470 -7.47 20.63 -17.81
CA GLU A 470 -7.86 21.69 -18.73
C GLU A 470 -9.36 21.63 -19.08
N CYS A 471 -10.02 22.79 -19.07
CA CYS A 471 -11.37 22.92 -19.62
C CYS A 471 -11.33 22.84 -21.15
N VAL A 472 -12.27 22.11 -21.72
CA VAL A 472 -12.37 21.90 -23.16
C VAL A 472 -13.28 22.95 -23.77
N SER A 473 -12.96 23.44 -24.98
CA SER A 473 -13.83 24.43 -25.64
C SER A 473 -15.22 23.83 -25.92
N VAL A 474 -16.28 24.64 -25.82
CA VAL A 474 -17.66 24.20 -26.12
C VAL A 474 -17.75 23.61 -27.54
N ALA A 475 -17.04 24.18 -28.50
CA ALA A 475 -17.03 23.73 -29.89
C ALA A 475 -16.40 22.34 -30.06
N GLU A 476 -15.39 22.01 -29.25
CA GLU A 476 -14.74 20.72 -29.25
C GLU A 476 -15.55 19.68 -28.48
N ALA A 477 -15.99 20.02 -27.26
CA ALA A 477 -16.79 19.14 -26.42
C ALA A 477 -18.15 18.79 -27.06
N PHE A 478 -18.70 19.72 -27.84
CA PHE A 478 -19.97 19.57 -28.54
C PHE A 478 -19.82 19.87 -30.03
N SER A 479 -19.01 19.07 -30.72
CA SER A 479 -18.73 19.20 -32.17
C SER A 479 -19.96 19.18 -33.09
N TYR A 480 -21.12 18.75 -32.58
CA TYR A 480 -22.41 18.78 -33.30
C TYR A 480 -23.22 20.08 -33.08
N LEU A 481 -22.78 20.97 -32.17
CA LEU A 481 -23.39 22.28 -31.98
C LEU A 481 -22.78 23.29 -32.94
N THR A 482 -23.52 23.66 -33.98
CA THR A 482 -23.17 24.82 -34.82
C THR A 482 -23.41 26.11 -34.03
N LYS A 483 -22.32 26.82 -33.70
CA LYS A 483 -22.37 28.18 -33.13
C LYS A 483 -23.07 29.11 -34.15
N GLN A 484 -24.34 29.45 -33.92
CA GLN A 484 -24.99 30.57 -34.60
C GLN A 484 -24.73 31.83 -33.79
N GLU A 485 -23.71 32.60 -34.17
CA GLU A 485 -23.58 33.98 -33.70
C GLU A 485 -24.66 34.80 -34.39
N ILE A 486 -25.76 35.07 -33.70
CA ILE A 486 -26.76 36.02 -34.16
C ILE A 486 -26.26 37.40 -33.73
N GLU A 487 -25.66 38.13 -34.66
CA GLU A 487 -25.34 39.54 -34.47
C GLU A 487 -26.66 40.31 -34.30
N LEU A 488 -27.04 40.60 -33.06
CA LEU A 488 -28.20 41.45 -32.74
C LEU A 488 -27.85 42.93 -33.00
N ASN A 489 -27.51 43.27 -34.25
CA ASN A 489 -27.29 44.65 -34.65
C ASN A 489 -28.58 45.24 -35.23
N CYS A 490 -29.42 45.73 -34.33
CA CYS A 490 -30.48 46.66 -34.65
C CYS A 490 -30.29 47.92 -33.82
N ASN A 491 -29.54 48.89 -34.35
CA ASN A 491 -29.36 50.22 -33.74
C ASN A 491 -30.63 51.09 -33.79
N LEU A 492 -31.81 50.47 -33.86
CA LEU A 492 -33.10 51.14 -33.88
C LEU A 492 -33.81 50.89 -32.54
N GLU A 493 -34.16 51.98 -31.88
CA GLU A 493 -34.83 51.96 -30.58
C GLU A 493 -36.14 51.15 -30.66
N GLY A 494 -36.30 50.17 -29.76
CA GLY A 494 -37.49 49.33 -29.69
C GLY A 494 -37.48 48.04 -30.51
N TYR A 495 -36.40 47.72 -31.23
CA TYR A 495 -36.28 46.51 -32.06
C TYR A 495 -35.38 45.46 -31.39
N SER A 496 -35.82 44.20 -31.37
CA SER A 496 -35.01 43.04 -30.96
C SER A 496 -34.46 42.27 -32.17
N ARG A 497 -35.15 42.29 -33.32
CA ARG A 497 -34.63 41.86 -34.63
C ARG A 497 -35.16 42.77 -35.74
N CYS A 498 -34.34 43.05 -36.73
CA CYS A 498 -34.63 43.98 -37.82
C CYS A 498 -34.08 43.50 -39.17
N ASP A 499 -33.88 42.17 -39.33
CA ASP A 499 -33.68 41.64 -40.67
C ASP A 499 -34.95 41.95 -41.49
N GLY A 500 -34.81 42.45 -42.71
CA GLY A 500 -35.96 42.93 -43.50
C GLY A 500 -37.05 41.89 -43.80
N SER A 501 -36.81 40.62 -43.41
CA SER A 501 -37.75 39.50 -43.50
C SER A 501 -38.49 39.18 -42.20
N ASN A 502 -37.98 39.54 -41.03
CA ASN A 502 -38.56 39.28 -39.71
C ASN A 502 -38.22 40.40 -38.72
N VAL A 503 -39.21 41.25 -38.45
CA VAL A 503 -39.10 42.32 -37.44
C VAL A 503 -39.70 41.83 -36.11
N GLU A 504 -38.88 41.81 -35.05
CA GLU A 504 -39.34 41.58 -33.68
C GLU A 504 -39.07 42.84 -32.83
N CYS A 505 -40.02 43.16 -31.95
CA CYS A 505 -39.95 44.33 -31.09
C CYS A 505 -39.47 43.96 -29.68
N SER A 506 -38.64 44.83 -29.11
CA SER A 506 -38.19 44.73 -27.73
C SER A 506 -39.34 44.97 -26.75
N PHE A 507 -39.19 44.48 -25.52
CA PHE A 507 -40.19 44.62 -24.47
C PHE A 507 -40.60 46.09 -24.25
N GLY A 508 -41.90 46.37 -24.17
CA GLY A 508 -42.47 47.73 -24.10
C GLY A 508 -42.76 48.37 -25.47
N TYR A 509 -42.58 47.65 -26.57
CA TYR A 509 -42.91 48.05 -27.93
C TYR A 509 -43.78 46.98 -28.62
N PHE A 510 -44.62 47.36 -29.58
CA PHE A 510 -45.41 46.43 -30.39
C PHE A 510 -45.21 46.67 -31.88
N LEU A 511 -45.41 45.62 -32.68
CA LEU A 511 -45.20 45.67 -34.12
C LEU A 511 -46.42 46.30 -34.82
N PHE A 512 -46.20 47.42 -35.52
CA PHE A 512 -47.20 48.08 -36.35
C PHE A 512 -46.61 48.48 -37.70
N LYS A 513 -47.18 47.96 -38.79
CA LYS A 513 -46.73 48.23 -40.17
C LYS A 513 -45.22 48.05 -40.38
N ASN A 514 -44.67 46.95 -39.87
CA ASN A 514 -43.24 46.61 -39.95
C ASN A 514 -42.30 47.57 -39.19
N GLN A 515 -42.84 48.31 -38.21
CA GLN A 515 -42.09 49.16 -37.31
C GLN A 515 -42.46 48.86 -35.85
N CYS A 516 -41.49 48.95 -34.95
CA CYS A 516 -41.71 48.82 -33.52
C CYS A 516 -42.11 50.17 -32.92
N VAL A 517 -43.29 50.23 -32.33
CA VAL A 517 -43.88 51.43 -31.74
C VAL A 517 -43.94 51.26 -30.22
N LYS A 518 -43.45 52.25 -29.47
CA LYS A 518 -43.46 52.21 -28.00
C LYS A 518 -44.90 52.16 -27.49
N CYS A 519 -45.20 51.24 -26.57
CA CYS A 519 -46.48 51.21 -25.89
C CYS A 519 -46.61 52.47 -25.01
N LEU A 520 -47.82 53.04 -24.91
CA LEU A 520 -48.07 54.24 -24.11
C LEU A 520 -47.93 53.90 -22.62
N GLU A 521 -46.90 54.44 -21.96
CA GLU A 521 -46.77 54.39 -20.50
C GLU A 521 -47.87 55.26 -19.86
N GLN A 522 -49.10 54.74 -19.74
CA GLN A 522 -50.07 55.29 -18.79
C GLN A 522 -49.85 54.62 -17.45
N SER A 523 -49.67 55.44 -16.40
CA SER A 523 -49.33 54.94 -15.07
C SER A 523 -50.35 53.89 -14.58
N LEU A 524 -49.83 52.75 -14.15
CA LEU A 524 -50.55 51.61 -13.57
C LEU A 524 -51.54 51.98 -12.44
N THR A 525 -51.47 53.21 -11.93
CA THR A 525 -52.32 53.74 -10.86
C THR A 525 -53.80 53.87 -11.27
N TYR A 526 -54.13 54.10 -12.54
CA TYR A 526 -55.53 54.30 -12.95
C TYR A 526 -56.30 52.99 -13.22
N ILE A 527 -55.60 51.92 -13.60
CA ILE A 527 -56.22 50.61 -13.91
C ILE A 527 -56.53 49.82 -12.64
N LEU A 528 -55.72 49.97 -11.58
CA LEU A 528 -55.93 49.27 -10.29
C LEU A 528 -57.18 49.73 -9.53
N LEU A 529 -57.65 50.97 -9.73
CA LEU A 529 -58.85 51.50 -9.05
C LEU A 529 -60.18 50.99 -9.64
N SER A 530 -60.22 50.55 -10.91
CA SER A 530 -61.44 49.99 -11.50
C SER A 530 -61.62 48.49 -11.19
N ILE A 531 -60.53 47.77 -10.90
CA ILE A 531 -60.55 46.33 -10.60
C ILE A 531 -60.88 46.06 -9.12
N ILE A 532 -60.41 46.90 -8.19
CA ILE A 532 -60.64 46.69 -6.76
C ILE A 532 -62.09 47.01 -6.33
N SER A 533 -62.80 47.88 -7.04
CA SER A 533 -64.23 48.15 -6.75
C SER A 533 -65.19 47.07 -7.26
N SER A 534 -64.70 46.09 -8.04
CA SER A 534 -65.54 45.09 -8.71
C SER A 534 -65.48 43.68 -8.09
N ILE A 535 -64.66 43.46 -7.06
CA ILE A 535 -64.48 42.14 -6.42
C ILE A 535 -65.50 41.87 -5.30
N LYS A 536 -66.43 42.79 -4.99
CA LYS A 536 -67.41 42.56 -3.90
C LYS A 536 -68.77 41.95 -4.25
N LYS A 537 -69.21 41.86 -5.53
CA LYS A 537 -70.40 41.07 -5.93
C LYS A 537 -70.37 40.67 -7.43
N PRO A 538 -70.29 39.36 -7.79
CA PRO A 538 -69.99 38.93 -9.16
C PRO A 538 -71.24 38.72 -10.05
N GLN A 539 -72.22 39.63 -10.06
CA GLN A 539 -73.44 39.47 -10.87
C GLN A 539 -73.85 40.66 -11.75
N TYR A 540 -72.97 41.64 -12.01
CA TYR A 540 -73.34 42.84 -12.80
C TYR A 540 -72.47 43.18 -14.01
N LEU A 541 -71.54 42.31 -14.45
CA LEU A 541 -70.69 42.63 -15.60
C LEU A 541 -71.33 42.40 -16.98
N SER A 542 -72.53 41.81 -17.08
CA SER A 542 -73.17 41.52 -18.37
C SER A 542 -74.16 42.59 -18.86
N LYS A 543 -74.29 43.74 -18.18
CA LYS A 543 -75.34 44.73 -18.51
C LYS A 543 -74.89 46.14 -18.91
N ASN A 544 -73.61 46.51 -18.79
CA ASN A 544 -73.17 47.90 -19.03
C ASN A 544 -72.14 48.12 -20.17
N LEU A 545 -71.78 47.11 -20.95
CA LEU A 545 -71.08 47.33 -22.22
C LEU A 545 -72.09 47.37 -23.37
N ARG A 546 -72.84 48.47 -23.46
CA ARG A 546 -73.39 48.92 -24.75
C ARG A 546 -72.31 49.73 -25.44
N ILE A 547 -71.61 49.09 -26.38
CA ILE A 547 -70.87 49.80 -27.42
C ILE A 547 -71.92 50.18 -28.47
N THR A 548 -72.32 51.44 -28.48
CA THR A 548 -73.01 52.03 -29.62
C THR A 548 -71.99 52.32 -30.72
N GLU A 549 -72.20 51.65 -31.85
CA GLU A 549 -71.69 51.91 -33.20
C GLU A 549 -70.18 51.75 -33.47
N ASN A 550 -69.89 50.87 -34.45
CA ASN A 550 -68.61 50.56 -35.11
C ASN A 550 -67.62 51.74 -35.18
N PRO A 551 -66.32 51.53 -34.86
CA PRO A 551 -65.43 50.94 -35.88
C PRO A 551 -64.30 50.01 -35.38
N GLN A 552 -64.01 49.02 -36.23
CA GLN A 552 -62.78 48.21 -36.42
C GLN A 552 -61.96 47.65 -35.22
N PRO A 553 -61.59 46.35 -35.26
CA PRO A 553 -60.93 45.62 -34.17
C PRO A 553 -59.41 45.87 -34.08
N LYS A 554 -58.92 47.10 -34.34
CA LYS A 554 -57.48 47.41 -34.33
C LYS A 554 -57.03 48.46 -33.32
N LEU A 555 -57.94 49.06 -32.54
CA LEU A 555 -57.55 49.94 -31.41
C LEU A 555 -57.35 49.19 -30.08
N ALA A 556 -57.77 47.93 -29.96
CA ALA A 556 -57.71 47.19 -28.69
C ALA A 556 -56.30 46.63 -28.36
N GLN A 557 -55.38 46.57 -29.31
CA GLN A 557 -54.02 46.06 -29.08
C GLN A 557 -53.05 47.09 -28.47
N GLY A 558 -53.38 48.39 -28.52
CA GLY A 558 -52.53 49.44 -27.93
C GLY A 558 -52.78 49.71 -26.44
N LEU A 559 -53.81 49.10 -25.85
CA LEU A 559 -54.22 49.31 -24.45
C LEU A 559 -53.80 48.18 -23.50
N ILE A 560 -53.21 47.11 -24.05
CA ILE A 560 -52.73 45.95 -23.29
C ILE A 560 -51.35 45.56 -23.82
N CYS A 561 -50.42 46.52 -23.80
CA CYS A 561 -49.09 46.25 -23.24
C CYS A 561 -49.10 46.93 -21.86
#